data_AF-A0A9X0D4X9-F1
#
_entry.id   AF-A0A9X0D4X9-F1
#
_cell.length_a   1.000
_cell.length_b   1.000
_cell.length_c   1.000
_cell.angle_alpha   90.00
_cell.angle_beta   90.00
_cell.angle_gamma   90.00
#
_symmetry.space_group_name_H-M   'P 1'
#
loop_
_entity.id
_entity.type
_entity.pdbx_description
1 polymer ?
#
loop_
_entity_poly.entity_id
_entity_poly.type
_entity_poly.pdbx_seq_one_letter_code
_entity_poly.pdbx_strand_id
1 'polypeptide(L)'
;MVTPMRAAVILLTIWTIPIFSIHVLPAVTAELRGYASFYGCINERLIEINDKKNHVHMGVNVTFLFFLPLLVMMWAYCRISKVAWYQANRVGLAVVSTVRVPHGRLPRARDRKWAKTLAIVIGAFLCCYLPIVVASLVHIYTGGASNHSLSKALEILLFLTFSNTVLNPLIYSLRNNEYRRAFKKIFGRCSWELNSNRRLRLNYVTQELESLTVSSHVISSHVNTSPYRKDSS
;
A
#
# COMPACT_ATOMS: atom_id res chain seq x y z
N MET A 1 -16.55 2.31 23.29
CA MET A 1 -15.25 1.80 22.78
C MET A 1 -15.50 0.54 21.98
N VAL A 2 -14.95 0.44 20.77
CA VAL A 2 -14.96 -0.82 20.02
C VAL A 2 -13.89 -1.72 20.63
N THR A 3 -14.26 -2.91 21.10
CA THR A 3 -13.29 -3.88 21.63
C THR A 3 -12.53 -4.53 20.47
N PRO A 4 -11.26 -4.92 20.64
CA PRO A 4 -10.45 -5.53 19.59
C PRO A 4 -11.12 -6.79 19.01
N MET A 5 -11.85 -7.55 19.84
CA MET A 5 -12.61 -8.72 19.41
C MET A 5 -13.75 -8.36 18.44
N ARG A 6 -14.49 -7.28 18.69
CA ARG A 6 -15.52 -6.79 17.76
C ARG A 6 -14.92 -6.31 16.45
N ALA A 7 -13.76 -5.63 16.50
CA ALA A 7 -13.06 -5.21 15.29
C ALA A 7 -12.56 -6.42 14.47
N ALA A 8 -12.02 -7.45 15.11
CA ALA A 8 -11.58 -8.68 14.45
C ALA A 8 -12.75 -9.40 13.76
N VAL A 9 -13.91 -9.53 14.44
CA VAL A 9 -15.11 -10.12 13.85
C VAL A 9 -15.55 -9.33 12.61
N ILE A 10 -15.61 -7.99 12.70
CA ILE A 10 -15.98 -7.13 11.56
C ILE A 10 -15.00 -7.32 10.40
N LEU A 11 -13.69 -7.33 10.66
CA LEU A 11 -12.69 -7.56 9.62
C LEU A 11 -12.87 -8.92 8.95
N LEU A 12 -13.02 -9.99 9.73
CA LEU A 12 -13.24 -11.34 9.18
C LEU A 12 -14.48 -11.38 8.28
N THR A 13 -15.59 -10.76 8.71
CA THR A 13 -16.81 -10.69 7.88
C THR A 13 -16.64 -9.88 6.60
N ILE A 14 -15.80 -8.85 6.61
CA ILE A 14 -15.53 -8.04 5.41
C ILE A 14 -14.72 -8.85 4.39
N TRP A 15 -13.81 -9.71 4.85
CA TRP A 15 -12.96 -10.52 3.97
C TRP A 15 -13.67 -11.76 3.41
N THR A 16 -14.62 -12.35 4.15
CA THR A 16 -15.32 -13.57 3.68
C THR A 16 -16.20 -13.31 2.47
N ILE A 17 -16.84 -12.14 2.38
CA ILE A 17 -17.78 -11.81 1.30
C ILE A 17 -17.07 -11.77 -0.09
N PRO A 18 -15.96 -11.04 -0.29
CA PRO A 18 -15.22 -11.07 -1.55
C PRO A 18 -14.61 -12.43 -1.85
N ILE A 19 -14.07 -13.14 -0.85
CA ILE A 19 -13.46 -14.46 -1.05
C ILE A 19 -14.49 -15.46 -1.60
N PHE A 20 -15.67 -15.48 -0.99
CA PHE A 20 -16.76 -16.35 -1.44
C PHE A 20 -17.23 -15.97 -2.86
N SER A 21 -17.40 -14.68 -3.12
CA SER A 21 -17.92 -14.22 -4.42
C SER A 21 -16.94 -14.37 -5.57
N ILE A 22 -15.63 -14.18 -5.32
CA ILE A 22 -14.59 -14.19 -6.37
C ILE A 22 -14.04 -15.60 -6.60
N HIS A 23 -13.94 -16.44 -5.56
CA HIS A 23 -13.29 -17.75 -5.68
C HIS A 23 -14.26 -18.92 -5.60
N VAL A 24 -15.23 -18.89 -4.68
CA VAL A 24 -16.09 -20.06 -4.43
C VAL A 24 -17.20 -20.14 -5.45
N LEU A 25 -17.89 -19.02 -5.74
CA LEU A 25 -18.99 -19.01 -6.70
C LEU A 25 -18.56 -19.44 -8.10
N PRO A 26 -17.46 -18.90 -8.70
CA PRO A 26 -17.03 -19.31 -10.03
C PRO A 26 -16.47 -20.74 -10.07
N ALA A 27 -15.88 -21.22 -8.97
CA ALA A 27 -15.40 -22.60 -8.85
C ALA A 27 -16.53 -23.64 -8.82
N VAL A 28 -17.64 -23.32 -8.16
CA VAL A 28 -18.82 -24.19 -8.08
C VAL A 28 -19.62 -24.19 -9.39
N THR A 29 -19.63 -23.06 -10.12
CA THR A 29 -20.35 -22.96 -11.41
C THR A 29 -19.51 -23.34 -12.63
N ALA A 30 -18.25 -23.75 -12.44
CA ALA A 30 -17.27 -24.01 -13.50
C ALA A 30 -17.02 -22.82 -14.46
N GLU A 31 -17.31 -21.58 -14.02
CA GLU A 31 -17.21 -20.36 -14.83
C GLU A 31 -15.87 -19.59 -14.64
N LEU A 32 -14.78 -20.28 -14.27
CA LEU A 32 -13.47 -19.65 -14.01
C LEU A 32 -12.89 -18.84 -15.18
N ARG A 33 -13.27 -19.15 -16.43
CA ARG A 33 -12.66 -18.55 -17.64
C ARG A 33 -13.02 -17.08 -17.83
N GLY A 34 -14.22 -16.63 -17.44
CA GLY A 34 -14.64 -15.23 -17.55
C GLY A 34 -13.85 -14.31 -16.61
N TYR A 35 -13.58 -14.77 -15.39
CA TYR A 35 -12.79 -14.02 -14.39
C TYR A 35 -11.32 -13.88 -14.77
N ALA A 36 -10.72 -14.94 -15.34
CA ALA A 36 -9.31 -14.93 -15.71
C ALA A 36 -9.01 -13.99 -16.90
N SER A 37 -9.99 -13.74 -17.77
CA SER A 37 -9.86 -12.76 -18.87
C SER A 37 -9.82 -11.33 -18.34
N PHE A 38 -10.63 -10.99 -17.33
CA PHE A 38 -10.62 -9.65 -16.73
C PHE A 38 -9.30 -9.30 -16.03
N TYR A 39 -8.65 -10.27 -15.38
CA TYR A 39 -7.33 -10.09 -14.77
C TYR A 39 -6.15 -10.30 -15.75
N GLY A 40 -6.44 -10.51 -17.04
CA GLY A 40 -5.41 -10.58 -18.10
C GLY A 40 -4.63 -11.90 -18.15
N CYS A 41 -5.17 -13.00 -17.61
CA CYS A 41 -4.46 -14.28 -17.56
C CYS A 41 -4.67 -15.19 -18.78
N ILE A 42 -5.55 -14.87 -19.75
CA ILE A 42 -5.85 -15.78 -20.89
C ILE A 42 -5.99 -15.00 -22.22
N ASN A 43 -5.39 -15.52 -23.29
CA ASN A 43 -5.50 -15.00 -24.66
C ASN A 43 -6.90 -15.19 -25.28
N GLU A 44 -7.36 -14.18 -26.02
CA GLU A 44 -8.74 -13.95 -26.52
C GLU A 44 -9.37 -15.05 -27.43
N ARG A 45 -8.65 -16.06 -27.91
CA ARG A 45 -9.11 -16.88 -29.06
C ARG A 45 -10.05 -18.07 -28.75
N LEU A 46 -10.60 -18.21 -27.55
CA LEU A 46 -11.41 -19.39 -27.15
C LEU A 46 -12.71 -19.03 -26.39
N ILE A 47 -13.25 -17.81 -26.56
CA ILE A 47 -14.36 -17.27 -25.78
C ILE A 47 -15.56 -17.00 -26.70
N GLU A 48 -16.38 -18.00 -27.01
CA GLU A 48 -17.59 -17.72 -27.83
C GLU A 48 -18.88 -18.43 -27.37
N ILE A 49 -18.90 -19.19 -26.27
CA ILE A 49 -20.11 -19.99 -25.94
C ILE A 49 -20.72 -19.74 -24.53
N ASN A 50 -20.11 -18.95 -23.62
CA ASN A 50 -20.65 -18.78 -22.24
C ASN A 50 -20.88 -17.32 -21.77
N ASP A 51 -21.10 -16.40 -22.70
CA ASP A 51 -20.92 -14.94 -22.54
C ASP A 51 -21.92 -14.25 -21.57
N LYS A 52 -23.21 -14.61 -21.59
CA LYS A 52 -24.25 -13.82 -20.86
C LYS A 52 -24.28 -14.00 -19.33
N LYS A 53 -24.03 -15.22 -18.82
CA LYS A 53 -24.08 -15.48 -17.35
C LYS A 53 -22.88 -14.88 -16.62
N ASN A 54 -21.70 -14.94 -17.25
CA ASN A 54 -20.48 -14.31 -16.76
C ASN A 54 -20.60 -12.79 -16.65
N HIS A 55 -21.24 -12.13 -17.62
CA HIS A 55 -21.41 -10.67 -17.63
C HIS A 55 -22.32 -10.19 -16.49
N VAL A 56 -23.41 -10.91 -16.21
CA VAL A 56 -24.32 -10.57 -15.10
C VAL A 56 -23.61 -10.74 -13.76
N HIS A 57 -22.89 -11.84 -13.55
CA HIS A 57 -22.20 -12.08 -12.28
C HIS A 57 -21.05 -11.08 -12.05
N MET A 58 -20.29 -10.75 -13.09
CA MET A 58 -19.24 -9.73 -13.04
C MET A 58 -19.83 -8.34 -12.78
N GLY A 59 -20.93 -7.98 -13.45
CA GLY A 59 -21.66 -6.74 -13.21
C GLY A 59 -22.14 -6.62 -11.76
N VAL A 60 -22.75 -7.69 -11.22
CA VAL A 60 -23.15 -7.77 -9.80
C VAL A 60 -21.95 -7.57 -8.87
N ASN A 61 -20.82 -8.23 -9.11
CA ASN A 61 -19.64 -8.05 -8.27
C ASN A 61 -19.07 -6.64 -8.32
N VAL A 62 -18.99 -6.04 -9.50
CA VAL A 62 -18.58 -4.63 -9.65
C VAL A 62 -19.59 -3.72 -8.94
N THR A 63 -20.90 -3.94 -9.08
CA THR A 63 -21.92 -3.11 -8.41
C THR A 63 -21.86 -3.25 -6.88
N PHE A 64 -21.88 -4.47 -6.35
CA PHE A 64 -22.04 -4.70 -4.91
C PHE A 64 -20.73 -4.67 -4.13
N LEU A 65 -19.60 -5.11 -4.67
CA LEU A 65 -18.33 -5.12 -3.93
C LEU A 65 -17.58 -3.79 -4.02
N PHE A 66 -17.90 -2.95 -5.00
CA PHE A 66 -17.28 -1.63 -5.16
C PHE A 66 -18.19 -0.48 -4.73
N PHE A 67 -19.39 -0.35 -5.31
CA PHE A 67 -20.23 0.82 -5.08
C PHE A 67 -20.93 0.78 -3.72
N LEU A 68 -21.38 -0.38 -3.25
CA LEU A 68 -22.06 -0.46 -1.95
C LEU A 68 -21.14 -0.06 -0.78
N PRO A 69 -19.89 -0.56 -0.67
CA PRO A 69 -18.95 -0.05 0.32
C PRO A 69 -18.66 1.44 0.17
N LEU A 70 -18.50 1.94 -1.07
CA LEU A 70 -18.31 3.36 -1.31
C LEU A 70 -19.49 4.22 -0.83
N LEU A 71 -20.72 3.81 -1.11
CA LEU A 71 -21.93 4.51 -0.70
C LEU A 71 -22.09 4.51 0.81
N VAL A 72 -21.85 3.37 1.47
CA VAL A 72 -21.89 3.26 2.94
C VAL A 72 -20.83 4.17 3.56
N MET A 73 -19.61 4.15 3.03
CA MET A 73 -18.52 5.01 3.51
C MET A 73 -18.87 6.49 3.30
N MET A 74 -19.26 6.87 2.07
CA MET A 74 -19.67 8.24 1.74
C MET A 74 -20.78 8.73 2.66
N TRP A 75 -21.84 7.93 2.83
CA TRP A 75 -22.95 8.25 3.73
C TRP A 75 -22.46 8.46 5.17
N ALA A 76 -21.65 7.54 5.70
CA ALA A 76 -21.10 7.66 7.05
C ALA A 76 -20.26 8.94 7.20
N TYR A 77 -19.41 9.28 6.22
CA TYR A 77 -18.61 10.52 6.26
C TYR A 77 -19.45 11.78 6.10
N CYS A 78 -20.48 11.77 5.25
CA CYS A 78 -21.44 12.88 5.16
C CYS A 78 -22.16 13.10 6.49
N ARG A 79 -22.58 12.02 7.16
CA ARG A 79 -23.20 12.08 8.50
C ARG A 79 -22.23 12.63 9.54
N ILE A 80 -20.99 12.11 9.59
CA ILE A 80 -19.95 12.58 10.51
C ILE A 80 -19.62 14.06 10.25
N SER A 81 -19.49 14.46 8.99
CA SER A 81 -19.21 15.85 8.59
C SER A 81 -20.37 16.78 8.93
N LYS A 82 -21.61 16.35 8.72
CA LYS A 82 -22.82 17.10 9.10
C LYS A 82 -22.89 17.30 10.62
N VAL A 83 -22.62 16.27 11.41
CA VAL A 83 -22.55 16.37 12.87
C VAL A 83 -21.40 17.29 13.30
N ALA A 84 -20.24 17.18 12.67
CA ALA A 84 -19.09 18.04 12.96
C ALA A 84 -19.33 19.52 12.59
N TRP A 85 -20.07 19.77 11.50
CA TRP A 85 -20.50 21.10 11.07
C TRP A 85 -21.53 21.69 12.03
N TYR A 86 -22.55 20.91 12.40
CA TYR A 86 -23.56 21.32 13.36
C TYR A 86 -22.96 21.65 14.74
N GLN A 87 -22.04 20.82 15.22
CA GLN A 87 -21.28 21.07 16.46
C GLN A 87 -20.43 22.35 16.36
N ALA A 88 -19.80 22.62 15.21
CA ALA A 88 -19.02 23.85 15.03
C ALA A 88 -19.89 25.11 14.98
N ASN A 89 -21.06 25.04 14.35
CA ASN A 89 -21.97 26.18 14.27
C ASN A 89 -22.60 26.52 15.63
N ARG A 90 -22.89 25.50 16.46
CA ARG A 90 -23.37 25.70 17.84
C ARG A 90 -22.29 26.29 18.76
N VAL A 91 -21.03 25.92 18.56
CA VAL A 91 -19.91 26.46 19.34
C VAL A 91 -19.53 27.86 18.84
N GLY A 92 -19.68 28.15 17.54
CA GLY A 92 -19.48 29.48 16.97
C GLY A 92 -20.43 30.53 17.56
N LEU A 93 -21.72 30.19 17.74
CA LEU A 93 -22.67 31.04 18.47
C LEU A 93 -22.32 31.21 19.95
N ALA A 94 -21.85 30.14 20.62
CA ALA A 94 -21.48 30.20 22.04
C ALA A 94 -20.16 30.96 22.31
N VAL A 95 -19.23 31.01 21.34
CA VAL A 95 -17.95 31.74 21.45
C VAL A 95 -18.13 33.25 21.23
N VAL A 96 -19.21 33.68 20.57
CA VAL A 96 -19.63 35.10 20.56
C VAL A 96 -20.05 35.56 21.98
N SER A 97 -20.40 34.63 22.86
CA SER A 97 -20.63 34.87 24.29
C SER A 97 -19.39 34.52 25.14
N THR A 98 -18.40 35.41 25.14
CA THR A 98 -17.42 35.72 26.21
C THR A 98 -16.62 34.63 26.95
N VAL A 99 -16.73 33.33 26.67
CA VAL A 99 -15.94 32.29 27.38
C VAL A 99 -14.75 31.82 26.54
N ARG A 100 -13.54 32.26 26.91
CA ARG A 100 -12.27 31.71 26.39
C ARG A 100 -12.13 30.26 26.83
N VAL A 101 -12.45 29.32 25.95
CA VAL A 101 -12.20 27.89 26.17
C VAL A 101 -10.68 27.65 26.19
N PRO A 102 -10.10 26.94 27.19
CA PRO A 102 -8.66 26.71 27.26
C PRO A 102 -8.17 25.98 26.01
N HIS A 103 -7.05 26.46 25.44
CA HIS A 103 -6.36 25.91 24.26
C HIS A 103 -5.68 24.54 24.54
N GLY A 104 -6.31 23.66 25.31
CA GLY A 104 -5.87 22.27 25.41
C GLY A 104 -6.28 21.53 24.14
N ARG A 105 -5.37 21.38 23.17
CA ARG A 105 -5.46 20.57 21.93
C ARG A 105 -6.72 19.69 21.87
N LEU A 106 -7.86 20.30 21.50
CA LEU A 106 -9.16 19.65 21.69
C LEU A 106 -9.27 18.43 20.77
N PRO A 107 -9.85 17.30 21.23
CA PRO A 107 -10.14 16.12 20.42
C PRO A 107 -10.70 16.45 19.04
N ARG A 108 -11.56 17.49 18.96
CA ARG A 108 -12.16 18.04 17.74
C ARG A 108 -11.15 18.41 16.64
N ALA A 109 -10.00 18.97 16.96
CA ALA A 109 -8.99 19.36 15.96
C ALA A 109 -8.26 18.12 15.38
N ARG A 110 -7.98 17.15 16.25
CA ARG A 110 -7.42 15.86 15.86
C ARG A 110 -8.41 15.07 14.99
N ASP A 111 -9.67 15.02 15.40
CA ASP A 111 -10.73 14.29 14.69
C ASP A 111 -11.00 14.89 13.29
N ARG A 112 -10.97 16.22 13.16
CA ARG A 112 -11.02 16.90 11.84
C ARG A 112 -9.83 16.56 10.96
N LYS A 113 -8.63 16.42 11.53
CA LYS A 113 -7.43 16.02 10.78
C LYS A 113 -7.56 14.60 10.22
N TRP A 114 -8.05 13.66 11.03
CA TRP A 114 -8.33 12.29 10.60
C TRP A 114 -9.43 12.25 9.53
N ALA A 115 -10.53 12.96 9.73
CA ALA A 115 -11.61 13.06 8.74
C ALA A 115 -11.11 13.62 7.39
N LYS A 116 -10.25 14.66 7.40
CA LYS A 116 -9.63 15.19 6.18
C LYS A 116 -8.74 14.16 5.47
N THR A 117 -7.97 13.39 6.23
CA THR A 117 -7.15 12.31 5.65
C THR A 117 -8.03 11.23 5.02
N LEU A 118 -9.13 10.84 5.67
CA LEU A 118 -10.06 9.84 5.16
C LEU A 118 -10.76 10.32 3.87
N ALA A 119 -11.13 11.61 3.79
CA ALA A 119 -11.66 12.20 2.57
C ALA A 119 -10.65 12.15 1.39
N ILE A 120 -9.35 12.40 1.65
CA ILE A 120 -8.30 12.30 0.64
C ILE A 120 -8.14 10.84 0.17
N VAL A 121 -8.13 9.87 1.09
CA VAL A 121 -8.03 8.44 0.75
C VAL A 121 -9.20 8.00 -0.13
N ILE A 122 -10.42 8.42 0.20
CA ILE A 122 -11.61 8.10 -0.61
C ILE A 122 -11.53 8.75 -1.99
N GLY A 123 -11.11 10.02 -2.06
CA GLY A 123 -10.91 10.71 -3.34
C GLY A 123 -9.87 10.01 -4.22
N ALA A 124 -8.73 9.62 -3.65
CA ALA A 124 -7.71 8.86 -4.37
C ALA A 124 -8.23 7.49 -4.84
N PHE A 125 -8.97 6.78 -3.98
CA PHE A 125 -9.61 5.52 -4.33
C PHE A 125 -10.58 5.68 -5.52
N LEU A 126 -11.43 6.71 -5.49
CA LEU A 126 -12.37 7.01 -6.59
C LEU A 126 -11.63 7.39 -7.88
N CYS A 127 -10.62 8.25 -7.82
CA CYS A 127 -9.84 8.64 -9.01
C CYS A 127 -9.13 7.45 -9.66
N CYS A 128 -8.67 6.48 -8.87
CA CYS A 128 -7.99 5.29 -9.39
C CYS A 128 -8.97 4.22 -9.90
N TYR A 129 -10.09 4.00 -9.21
CA TYR A 129 -10.99 2.90 -9.52
C TYR A 129 -12.18 3.28 -10.41
N LEU A 130 -12.70 4.50 -10.35
CA LEU A 130 -13.86 4.90 -11.17
C LEU A 130 -13.58 4.77 -12.68
N PRO A 131 -12.39 5.17 -13.21
CA PRO A 131 -12.10 5.04 -14.64
C PRO A 131 -12.12 3.58 -15.13
N ILE A 132 -11.52 2.65 -14.38
CA ILE A 132 -11.51 1.23 -14.77
C ILE A 132 -12.92 0.65 -14.69
N VAL A 133 -13.72 1.03 -13.70
CA VAL A 133 -15.10 0.55 -13.56
C VAL A 133 -15.95 1.02 -14.75
N VAL A 134 -15.86 2.30 -15.12
CA VAL A 134 -16.57 2.83 -16.29
C VAL A 134 -16.11 2.13 -17.58
N ALA A 135 -14.80 1.98 -17.79
CA ALA A 135 -14.27 1.32 -18.97
C ALA A 135 -14.68 -0.17 -19.06
N SER A 136 -14.73 -0.85 -17.91
CA SER A 136 -15.18 -2.25 -17.82
C SER A 136 -16.67 -2.38 -18.14
N LEU A 137 -17.51 -1.48 -17.62
CA LEU A 137 -18.94 -1.46 -17.96
C LEU A 137 -19.15 -1.20 -19.45
N VAL A 138 -18.45 -0.23 -20.04
CA VAL A 138 -18.51 0.04 -21.49
C VAL A 138 -18.10 -1.18 -22.30
N HIS A 139 -17.04 -1.89 -21.90
CA HIS A 139 -16.60 -3.11 -22.57
C HIS A 139 -17.66 -4.22 -22.51
N ILE A 140 -18.28 -4.43 -21.34
CA ILE A 140 -19.35 -5.42 -21.14
C ILE A 140 -20.61 -5.09 -21.97
N TYR A 141 -21.05 -3.83 -21.98
CA TYR A 141 -22.28 -3.41 -22.67
C TYR A 141 -22.12 -3.25 -24.18
N THR A 142 -20.91 -3.03 -24.68
CA THR A 142 -20.63 -2.96 -26.13
C THR A 142 -20.30 -4.33 -26.74
N GLY A 143 -20.41 -5.42 -25.96
CA GLY A 143 -20.19 -6.79 -26.45
C GLY A 143 -18.74 -7.05 -26.85
N GLY A 144 -17.78 -6.41 -26.18
CA GLY A 144 -16.36 -6.66 -26.41
C GLY A 144 -15.86 -6.23 -27.80
N ALA A 145 -16.49 -5.23 -28.44
CA ALA A 145 -16.04 -4.71 -29.72
C ALA A 145 -14.53 -4.40 -29.66
N SER A 146 -13.75 -5.19 -30.40
CA SER A 146 -12.29 -5.22 -30.42
C SER A 146 -11.73 -3.93 -31.00
N ASN A 147 -11.76 -2.88 -30.18
CA ASN A 147 -11.08 -1.63 -30.46
C ASN A 147 -9.72 -1.72 -29.78
N HIS A 148 -8.65 -1.85 -30.56
CA HIS A 148 -7.27 -1.93 -30.05
C HIS A 148 -6.92 -0.77 -29.09
N SER A 149 -7.55 0.39 -29.27
CA SER A 149 -7.43 1.55 -28.37
C SER A 149 -8.07 1.31 -26.99
N LEU A 150 -9.21 0.60 -26.92
CA LEU A 150 -9.89 0.28 -25.67
C LEU A 150 -9.09 -0.73 -24.83
N SER A 151 -8.51 -1.75 -25.45
CA SER A 151 -7.68 -2.75 -24.75
C SER A 151 -6.45 -2.09 -24.10
N LYS A 152 -5.73 -1.23 -24.84
CA LYS A 152 -4.60 -0.45 -24.28
C LYS A 152 -5.03 0.49 -23.15
N ALA A 153 -6.20 1.13 -23.27
CA ALA A 153 -6.74 1.96 -22.21
C ALA A 153 -7.03 1.15 -20.95
N LEU A 154 -7.63 -0.04 -21.07
CA LEU A 154 -7.89 -0.94 -19.94
C LEU A 154 -6.61 -1.37 -19.22
N GLU A 155 -5.54 -1.71 -19.96
CA GLU A 155 -4.23 -2.04 -19.36
C GLU A 155 -3.67 -0.88 -18.53
N ILE A 156 -3.70 0.35 -19.06
CA ILE A 156 -3.23 1.55 -18.34
C ILE A 156 -4.09 1.81 -17.10
N LEU A 157 -5.40 1.64 -17.22
CA LEU A 157 -6.35 1.82 -16.11
C LEU A 157 -6.18 0.75 -15.02
N LEU A 158 -5.79 -0.47 -15.39
CA LEU A 158 -5.39 -1.53 -14.45
C LEU A 158 -4.14 -1.12 -13.65
N PHE A 159 -3.09 -0.61 -14.31
CA PHE A 159 -1.92 -0.07 -13.61
C PHE A 159 -2.26 1.09 -12.65
N LEU A 160 -3.18 1.97 -13.06
CA LEU A 160 -3.68 3.05 -12.21
C LEU A 160 -4.39 2.50 -10.96
N THR A 161 -5.15 1.42 -11.11
CA THR A 161 -5.84 0.74 -10.01
C THR A 161 -4.84 0.13 -9.01
N PHE A 162 -3.79 -0.51 -9.50
CA PHE A 162 -2.71 -1.04 -8.65
C PHE A 162 -1.98 0.07 -7.89
N SER A 163 -1.81 1.24 -8.50
CA SER A 163 -1.15 2.40 -7.88
C SER A 163 -1.87 2.87 -6.60
N ASN A 164 -3.18 2.59 -6.44
CA ASN A 164 -3.93 2.90 -5.22
C ASN A 164 -3.30 2.26 -3.96
N THR A 165 -2.71 1.08 -4.08
CA THR A 165 -2.03 0.41 -2.96
C THR A 165 -0.84 1.22 -2.44
N VAL A 166 -0.10 1.87 -3.35
CA VAL A 166 1.06 2.73 -3.04
C VAL A 166 0.63 4.09 -2.51
N LEU A 167 -0.48 4.64 -3.01
CA LEU A 167 -1.01 5.92 -2.56
C LEU A 167 -1.39 5.91 -1.08
N ASN A 168 -1.85 4.79 -0.53
CA ASN A 168 -2.24 4.67 0.87
C ASN A 168 -1.06 5.04 1.82
N PRO A 169 0.08 4.31 1.85
CA PRO A 169 1.25 4.71 2.65
C PRO A 169 1.75 6.14 2.39
N LEU A 170 1.70 6.62 1.14
CA LEU A 170 2.12 7.98 0.79
C LEU A 170 1.22 9.04 1.44
N ILE A 171 -0.10 8.88 1.36
CA ILE A 171 -1.06 9.79 1.99
C ILE A 171 -0.86 9.82 3.51
N TYR A 172 -0.68 8.65 4.15
CA TYR A 172 -0.46 8.59 5.60
C TYR A 172 0.88 9.19 6.03
N SER A 173 1.96 8.92 5.29
CA SER A 173 3.31 9.43 5.59
C SER A 173 3.44 10.94 5.42
N LEU A 174 2.71 11.54 4.47
CA LEU A 174 2.69 12.99 4.26
C LEU A 174 1.80 13.73 5.28
N ARG A 175 0.75 13.09 5.80
CA ARG A 175 -0.25 13.75 6.67
C ARG A 175 0.00 13.55 8.16
N ASN A 176 0.68 12.48 8.56
CA ASN A 176 0.92 12.15 9.96
C ASN A 176 2.42 12.16 10.30
N ASN A 177 2.83 13.14 11.13
CA ASN A 177 4.21 13.27 11.59
C ASN A 177 4.69 12.05 12.37
N GLU A 178 3.80 11.33 13.06
CA GLU A 178 4.15 10.09 13.76
C GLU A 178 4.45 8.96 12.79
N TYR A 179 3.68 8.82 11.70
CA TYR A 179 3.99 7.87 10.62
C TYR A 179 5.31 8.24 9.93
N ARG A 180 5.52 9.53 9.63
CA ARG A 180 6.78 10.00 9.02
C ARG A 180 7.99 9.71 9.91
N ARG A 181 7.85 9.85 11.24
CA ARG A 181 8.88 9.49 12.22
C ARG A 181 9.12 7.98 12.26
N ALA A 182 8.07 7.17 12.22
CA ALA A 182 8.19 5.71 12.17
C ALA A 182 8.89 5.24 10.87
N PHE A 183 8.48 5.75 9.70
CA PHE A 183 9.16 5.49 8.44
C PHE A 183 10.63 5.92 8.47
N LYS A 184 10.93 7.13 8.98
CA LYS A 184 12.32 7.58 9.17
C LYS A 184 13.11 6.68 10.13
N LYS A 185 12.48 6.12 11.17
CA LYS A 185 13.12 5.16 12.07
C LYS A 185 13.42 3.84 11.38
N ILE A 186 12.49 3.32 10.57
CA ILE A 186 12.68 2.08 9.81
C ILE A 186 13.79 2.26 8.78
N PHE A 187 13.72 3.29 7.93
CA PHE A 187 14.74 3.57 6.93
C PHE A 187 16.08 3.99 7.56
N GLY A 188 16.05 4.77 8.64
CA GLY A 188 17.25 5.20 9.35
C GLY A 188 17.96 4.07 10.10
N ARG A 189 17.22 3.08 10.62
CA ARG A 189 17.81 1.85 11.18
C ARG A 189 18.43 0.99 10.08
N CYS A 190 17.76 0.79 8.95
CA CYS A 190 18.39 0.10 7.81
C CYS A 190 19.67 0.79 7.35
N SER A 191 19.69 2.13 7.25
CA SER A 191 20.90 2.87 6.90
C SER A 191 22.00 2.76 7.96
N TRP A 192 21.64 2.71 9.25
CA TRP A 192 22.59 2.54 10.34
C TRP A 192 23.16 1.12 10.41
N GLU A 193 22.33 0.09 10.26
CA GLU A 193 22.72 -1.32 10.20
C GLU A 193 23.66 -1.60 9.02
N LEU A 194 23.34 -1.08 7.83
CA LEU A 194 24.20 -1.20 6.65
C LEU A 194 25.56 -0.52 6.84
N ASN A 195 25.57 0.65 7.48
CA ASN A 195 26.79 1.42 7.74
C ASN A 195 27.64 0.78 8.84
N SER A 196 27.01 0.22 9.88
CA SER A 196 27.68 -0.53 10.95
C SER A 196 28.37 -1.78 10.39
N ASN A 197 27.66 -2.58 9.59
CA ASN A 197 28.21 -3.78 8.96
C ASN A 197 29.36 -3.46 7.98
N ARG A 198 29.27 -2.34 7.26
CA ARG A 198 30.36 -1.85 6.39
C ARG A 198 31.59 -1.44 7.21
N ARG A 199 31.41 -0.74 8.33
CA ARG A 199 32.51 -0.34 9.23
C ARG A 199 33.18 -1.55 9.88
N LEU A 200 32.41 -2.53 10.34
CA LEU A 200 32.95 -3.76 10.92
C LEU A 200 33.76 -4.57 9.90
N ARG A 201 33.28 -4.69 8.65
CA ARG A 201 34.06 -5.30 7.57
C ARG A 201 35.35 -4.53 7.27
N LEU A 202 35.30 -3.21 7.20
CA LEU A 202 36.49 -2.40 6.95
C LEU A 202 37.52 -2.57 8.07
N ASN A 203 37.09 -2.53 9.33
CA ASN A 203 37.97 -2.72 10.49
C ASN A 203 38.60 -4.12 10.51
N TYR A 204 37.85 -5.16 10.14
CA TYR A 204 38.37 -6.53 10.02
C TYR A 204 39.44 -6.62 8.91
N VAL A 205 39.15 -6.06 7.73
CA VAL A 205 40.08 -6.06 6.59
C VAL A 205 41.35 -5.25 6.90
N THR A 206 41.23 -4.11 7.57
CA THR A 206 42.41 -3.33 7.98
C THR A 206 43.26 -4.09 9.00
N GLN A 207 42.64 -4.83 9.91
CA GLN A 207 43.35 -5.65 10.89
C GLN A 207 44.09 -6.83 10.24
N GLU A 208 43.51 -7.49 9.24
CA GLU A 208 44.22 -8.50 8.45
C GLU A 208 45.40 -7.91 7.67
N LEU A 209 45.23 -6.76 7.04
CA LEU A 209 46.30 -6.09 6.29
C LEU A 209 47.47 -5.65 7.19
N GLU A 210 47.18 -5.14 8.40
CA GLU A 210 48.21 -4.82 9.39
C GLU A 210 48.97 -6.07 9.85
N SER A 211 48.28 -7.18 10.08
CA SER A 211 48.91 -8.45 10.48
C SER A 211 49.86 -9.01 9.41
N LEU A 212 49.46 -8.91 8.12
CA LEU A 212 50.28 -9.33 6.99
C LEU A 212 51.49 -8.40 6.77
N THR A 213 51.33 -7.10 7.02
CA THR A 213 52.42 -6.12 6.93
C THR A 213 53.45 -6.30 8.05
N VAL A 214 53.01 -6.63 9.26
CA VAL A 214 53.91 -6.96 10.37
C VAL A 214 54.65 -8.27 10.09
N SER A 215 53.96 -9.31 9.62
CA SER A 215 54.60 -10.57 9.24
C SER A 215 55.63 -10.39 8.12
N SER A 216 55.36 -9.57 7.10
CA SER A 216 56.31 -9.32 6.02
C SER A 216 57.54 -8.53 6.50
N HIS A 217 57.37 -7.55 7.40
CA HIS A 217 58.49 -6.84 8.03
C HIS A 217 59.34 -7.75 8.93
N VAL A 218 58.71 -8.63 9.72
CA VAL A 218 59.42 -9.62 10.55
C VAL A 218 60.23 -10.59 9.67
N ILE A 219 59.63 -11.10 8.58
CA ILE A 219 60.33 -11.97 7.62
C ILE A 219 61.51 -11.22 6.97
N SER A 220 61.33 -9.96 6.53
CA SER A 220 62.41 -9.16 5.95
C SER A 220 63.54 -8.87 6.93
N SER A 221 63.24 -8.70 8.23
CA SER A 221 64.26 -8.51 9.27
C SER A 221 65.04 -9.78 9.60
N HIS A 222 64.40 -10.96 9.47
CA HIS A 222 65.07 -12.25 9.62
C HIS A 222 65.95 -12.62 8.41
N VAL A 223 65.57 -12.21 7.19
CA VAL A 223 66.41 -12.41 6.00
C VAL A 223 67.71 -11.60 6.08
N ASN A 224 67.69 -10.41 6.68
CA ASN A 224 68.88 -9.57 6.84
C ASN A 224 69.82 -9.98 8.00
N THR A 225 69.45 -10.97 8.82
CA THR A 225 70.26 -11.42 9.97
C THR A 225 70.87 -12.82 9.81
N SER A 226 70.76 -13.45 8.63
CA SER A 226 71.45 -14.71 8.36
C SER A 226 72.97 -14.47 8.17
N PRO A 227 73.85 -14.99 9.07
CA PRO A 227 75.28 -14.89 8.88
C PRO A 227 75.70 -15.84 7.76
N TYR A 228 76.38 -15.32 6.75
CA TYR A 228 77.06 -16.12 5.73
C TYR A 228 78.07 -17.04 6.42
N ARG A 229 77.70 -18.31 6.61
CA ARG A 229 78.56 -19.36 7.14
C ARG A 229 79.63 -19.64 6.09
N LYS A 230 80.86 -19.19 6.35
CA LYS A 230 82.07 -19.66 5.65
C LYS A 230 82.24 -21.12 6.01
N ASP A 231 82.06 -22.01 5.04
CA ASP A 231 82.69 -23.33 5.06
C ASP A 231 83.79 -23.36 3.99
N SER A 232 84.97 -23.68 4.48
CA SER A 232 86.27 -23.78 3.84
C SER A 232 86.40 -25.03 2.98
N SER A 233 86.99 -24.86 1.80
CA SER A 233 87.92 -25.81 1.14
C SER A 233 88.83 -25.01 0.22
#